data_AF-A0A516H440-F1
#
_entry.id   AF-A0A516H440-F1
#
_cell.length_a   1.000
_cell.length_b   1.000
_cell.length_c   1.000
_cell.angle_alpha   90.00
_cell.angle_beta   90.00
_cell.angle_gamma   90.00
#
_symmetry.space_group_name_H-M   'P 1'
#
loop_
_entity.id
_entity.type
_entity.pdbx_description
1 polymer ?
#
loop_
_entity_poly.entity_id
_entity_poly.type
_entity_poly.pdbx_seq_one_letter_code
_entity_poly.pdbx_strand_id
1 'polypeptide(L)'
;MTDSDDRNNPNGPPEGFNWKPQAIKPIAAQEVIAEAIKEADNSYFFENYTKQSAAVIAALRKHGYVIVPYYPTVGMVKAAMDELQYGQNRFTNVVMPMYLAMMKAAPKPKG
;
A
#
# COMPACT_ATOMS: atom_id res chain seq x y z
N MET A 1 6.34 16.72 -30.52
CA MET A 1 5.36 15.64 -30.71
C MET A 1 5.85 14.43 -29.96
N THR A 2 5.37 14.24 -28.73
CA THR A 2 5.36 12.94 -28.04
C THR A 2 4.10 13.00 -27.19
N ASP A 3 2.99 12.74 -27.88
CA ASP A 3 1.70 12.46 -27.27
C ASP A 3 1.78 11.00 -26.80
N SER A 4 2.36 10.81 -25.61
CA SER A 4 2.31 9.52 -24.94
C SER A 4 0.87 9.34 -24.52
N ASP A 5 0.15 8.45 -25.18
CA ASP A 5 -1.24 8.07 -24.91
C ASP A 5 -1.30 7.37 -23.52
N ASP A 6 -1.12 8.16 -22.45
CA ASP A 6 -1.10 7.73 -21.04
C ASP A 6 -2.49 7.25 -20.58
N ARG A 7 -3.51 7.35 -21.44
CA ARG A 7 -4.89 6.91 -21.22
C ARG A 7 -5.01 5.43 -20.83
N ASN A 8 -4.00 4.62 -21.16
CA ASN A 8 -4.03 3.18 -20.91
C ASN A 8 -2.96 2.70 -19.92
N ASN A 9 -2.37 3.59 -19.12
CA ASN A 9 -1.42 3.19 -18.09
C ASN A 9 -2.17 2.50 -16.92
N PRO A 10 -2.04 1.18 -16.71
CA PRO A 10 -2.72 0.48 -15.60
C PRO A 10 -2.26 0.97 -14.22
N ASN A 11 -1.09 1.60 -14.17
CA ASN A 11 -0.48 2.23 -13.00
C ASN A 11 -0.69 3.77 -12.98
N GLY A 12 -1.50 4.30 -13.89
CA GLY A 12 -1.88 5.70 -13.94
C GLY A 12 -3.03 6.03 -12.98
N PRO A 13 -3.25 7.33 -12.72
CA PRO A 13 -4.41 7.77 -11.95
C PRO A 13 -5.72 7.39 -12.70
N PRO A 14 -6.81 7.10 -11.99
CA PRO A 14 -8.12 6.90 -12.61
C PRO A 14 -8.55 8.10 -13.47
N GLU A 15 -9.34 7.85 -14.51
CA GLU A 15 -9.80 8.89 -15.45
C GLU A 15 -10.50 10.05 -14.70
N GLY A 16 -10.13 11.29 -15.04
CA GLY A 16 -10.66 12.50 -14.39
C GLY A 16 -9.97 12.92 -13.09
N PHE A 17 -9.03 12.12 -12.55
CA PHE A 17 -8.25 12.49 -11.37
C PHE A 17 -6.84 12.97 -11.74
N ASN A 18 -6.49 14.19 -11.35
CA ASN A 18 -5.14 14.73 -11.50
C ASN A 18 -4.32 14.50 -10.22
N TRP A 19 -3.91 13.25 -9.98
CA TRP A 19 -2.86 12.94 -9.00
C TRP A 19 -1.69 12.29 -9.73
N LYS A 20 -0.46 12.71 -9.40
CA LYS A 20 0.72 12.12 -10.01
C LYS A 20 1.07 10.84 -9.25
N PRO A 21 1.04 9.65 -9.87
CA PRO A 21 1.59 8.45 -9.24
C PRO A 21 3.03 8.75 -8.85
N GLN A 22 3.40 8.38 -7.63
CA GLN A 22 4.72 8.70 -7.12
C GLN A 22 5.79 8.09 -8.03
N ALA A 23 6.84 8.87 -8.30
CA ALA A 23 8.02 8.36 -8.99
C ALA A 23 8.67 7.20 -8.21
N ILE A 24 8.46 7.15 -6.89
CA ILE A 24 8.97 6.11 -6.01
C ILE A 24 7.87 5.05 -5.81
N LYS A 25 8.11 3.85 -6.34
CA LYS A 25 7.29 2.68 -6.05
C LYS A 25 7.43 2.35 -4.56
N PRO A 26 6.33 2.25 -3.79
CA PRO A 26 6.43 1.91 -2.38
C PRO A 26 7.10 0.55 -2.21
N ILE A 27 8.16 0.54 -1.41
CA ILE A 27 8.89 -0.65 -0.99
C ILE A 27 7.96 -1.50 -0.13
N ALA A 28 8.06 -2.82 -0.23
CA ALA A 28 7.22 -3.68 0.59
C ALA A 28 7.58 -3.47 2.07
N ALA A 29 6.58 -3.36 2.95
CA ALA A 29 6.82 -3.19 4.38
C ALA A 29 7.73 -4.28 4.97
N GLN A 30 7.68 -5.50 4.41
CA GLN A 30 8.54 -6.60 4.80
C GLN A 30 10.02 -6.31 4.51
N GLU A 31 10.34 -5.71 3.36
CA GLU A 31 11.71 -5.36 2.98
C GLU A 31 12.25 -4.29 3.93
N VAL A 32 11.46 -3.25 4.24
CA VAL A 32 11.82 -2.20 5.20
C VAL A 32 12.07 -2.78 6.60
N ILE A 33 11.20 -3.69 7.07
CA ILE A 33 11.37 -4.32 8.38
C ILE A 33 12.58 -5.27 8.38
N ALA A 34 12.82 -6.01 7.29
CA ALA A 34 13.97 -6.91 7.19
C ALA A 34 15.29 -6.12 7.25
N GLU A 35 15.36 -4.99 6.54
CA GLU A 35 16.51 -4.09 6.57
C GLU A 35 16.73 -3.50 7.97
N ALA A 36 15.66 -3.00 8.62
CA ALA A 36 15.75 -2.48 9.97
C ALA A 36 16.22 -3.54 11.00
N ILE A 37 15.75 -4.78 10.89
CA ILE A 37 16.21 -5.88 11.75
C ILE A 37 17.70 -6.16 11.48
N LYS A 38 18.09 -6.23 10.21
CA LYS A 38 19.48 -6.46 9.81
C LYS A 38 20.43 -5.38 10.33
N GLU A 39 20.02 -4.11 10.29
CA GLU A 39 20.81 -2.99 10.82
C GLU A 39 20.93 -3.01 12.34
N ALA A 40 19.86 -3.44 13.03
CA ALA A 40 19.87 -3.57 14.48
C ALA A 40 20.68 -4.79 14.97
N ASP A 41 20.79 -5.83 14.15
CA ASP A 41 21.51 -7.04 14.46
C ASP A 41 23.02 -6.85 14.35
N ASN A 42 23.70 -6.80 15.50
CA ASN A 42 25.15 -6.71 15.60
C ASN A 42 25.82 -8.07 15.85
N SER A 43 25.08 -9.17 15.67
CA SER A 43 25.57 -10.52 15.89
C SER A 43 26.58 -10.95 14.83
N TYR A 44 27.49 -11.85 15.20
CA TYR A 44 28.50 -12.42 14.28
C TYR A 44 27.90 -13.36 13.22
N PHE A 45 26.63 -13.74 13.35
CA PHE A 45 25.93 -14.67 12.48
C PHE A 45 24.82 -13.97 11.72
N PHE A 46 24.74 -14.21 10.41
CA PHE A 46 23.67 -13.69 9.57
C PHE A 46 22.41 -14.54 9.69
N GLU A 47 21.35 -13.96 10.26
CA GLU A 47 20.05 -14.59 10.40
C GLU A 47 19.15 -14.38 9.16
N ASN A 48 18.06 -15.15 9.07
CA ASN A 48 17.08 -14.95 7.99
C ASN A 48 16.12 -13.78 8.32
N TYR A 49 16.55 -12.55 8.03
CA TYR A 49 15.79 -11.32 8.30
C TYR A 49 14.46 -11.23 7.52
N THR A 50 14.35 -11.89 6.37
CA THR A 50 13.09 -11.99 5.61
C THR A 50 12.04 -12.82 6.36
N LYS A 51 12.46 -13.90 7.02
CA LYS A 51 11.59 -14.73 7.87
C LYS A 51 11.17 -13.97 9.12
N GLN A 52 12.09 -13.22 9.74
CA GLN A 52 11.80 -12.43 10.93
C GLN A 52 10.82 -11.28 10.62
N SER A 53 11.04 -10.54 9.54
CA SER A 53 10.11 -9.49 9.10
C SER A 53 8.71 -10.03 8.75
N ALA A 54 8.62 -11.21 8.13
CA ALA A 54 7.34 -11.88 7.92
C ALA A 54 6.62 -12.19 9.25
N ALA A 55 7.36 -12.65 10.26
CA ALA A 55 6.81 -12.91 11.59
C ALA A 55 6.30 -11.63 12.28
N VAL A 56 7.01 -10.51 12.13
CA VAL A 56 6.57 -9.19 12.63
C VAL A 56 5.26 -8.78 11.98
N ILE A 57 5.17 -8.85 10.63
CA ILE A 57 3.95 -8.50 9.90
C ILE A 57 2.78 -9.41 10.32
N ALA A 58 3.02 -10.71 10.49
CA ALA A 58 2.02 -11.66 10.94
C ALA A 58 1.51 -11.32 12.35
N ALA A 59 2.40 -10.98 13.28
CA ALA A 59 2.04 -10.56 14.63
C ALA A 59 1.21 -9.28 14.61
N LEU A 60 1.63 -8.24 13.87
CA LEU A 60 0.88 -6.99 13.72
C LEU A 60 -0.53 -7.25 13.19
N ARG A 61 -0.67 -8.07 12.16
CA ARG A 61 -1.98 -8.45 11.59
C ARG A 61 -2.87 -9.18 12.59
N LYS A 62 -2.30 -10.10 13.38
CA LYS A 62 -3.03 -10.82 14.44
C LYS A 62 -3.62 -9.87 15.48
N HIS A 63 -2.96 -8.73 15.72
CA HIS A 63 -3.41 -7.68 16.62
C HIS A 63 -4.22 -6.57 15.94
N GLY A 64 -4.67 -6.77 14.69
CA GLY A 64 -5.55 -5.84 13.98
C GLY A 64 -4.83 -4.67 13.30
N TYR A 65 -3.50 -4.66 13.27
CA TYR A 65 -2.74 -3.63 12.57
C TYR A 65 -2.58 -3.95 11.07
N VAL A 66 -2.78 -2.93 10.24
CA VAL A 66 -2.48 -2.96 8.81
C VAL A 66 -1.42 -1.91 8.52
N ILE A 67 -0.30 -2.32 7.92
CA ILE A 67 0.74 -1.39 7.48
C ILE A 67 0.37 -0.91 6.08
N VAL A 68 0.30 0.40 5.91
CA VAL A 68 0.06 1.06 4.63
C VAL A 68 1.20 2.03 4.32
N PRO A 69 1.56 2.21 3.05
CA PRO A 69 2.50 3.27 2.67
C PRO A 69 1.89 4.64 3.00
N TYR A 70 2.75 5.62 3.33
CA TYR A 70 2.32 6.99 3.62
C TYR A 70 1.53 7.61 2.45
N TYR A 71 1.94 7.32 1.22
CA TYR A 71 1.17 7.65 0.02
C TYR A 71 0.45 6.40 -0.52
N PRO A 72 -0.86 6.46 -0.79
CA PRO A 72 -1.62 5.31 -1.25
C PRO A 72 -1.18 4.88 -2.66
N THR A 73 -1.23 3.57 -2.91
CA THR A 73 -0.98 3.04 -4.25
C THR A 73 -2.19 3.24 -5.15
N VAL A 74 -2.00 3.13 -6.46
CA VAL A 74 -3.10 3.13 -7.45
C VAL A 74 -4.18 2.11 -7.08
N GLY A 75 -3.77 0.92 -6.62
CA GLY A 75 -4.71 -0.13 -6.20
C GLY A 75 -5.53 0.26 -4.98
N MET A 76 -4.93 0.97 -4.01
CA MET A 76 -5.64 1.50 -2.85
C MET A 76 -6.65 2.57 -3.24
N VAL A 77 -6.27 3.49 -4.13
CA VAL A 77 -7.16 4.55 -4.64
C VAL A 77 -8.33 3.95 -5.41
N LYS A 78 -8.09 2.98 -6.30
CA LYS A 78 -9.14 2.28 -7.04
C LYS A 78 -10.13 1.59 -6.08
N ALA A 79 -9.62 0.85 -5.08
CA ALA A 79 -10.47 0.23 -4.07
C ALA A 79 -11.32 1.24 -3.29
N ALA A 80 -10.76 2.42 -2.97
CA ALA A 80 -11.53 3.49 -2.33
C ALA A 80 -12.66 4.01 -3.21
N MET A 81 -12.41 4.13 -4.52
CA MET A 81 -13.39 4.60 -5.49
C MET A 81 -14.50 3.58 -5.73
N ASP A 82 -14.18 2.29 -5.77
CA ASP A 82 -15.19 1.23 -5.91
C ASP A 82 -16.18 1.22 -4.73
N GLU A 83 -15.70 1.60 -3.54
CA GLU A 83 -16.53 1.72 -2.33
C GLU A 83 -17.38 3.00 -2.33
N LEU A 84 -16.99 4.02 -3.11
CA LEU A 84 -17.78 5.23 -3.33
C LEU A 84 -18.91 4.95 -4.33
N GLN A 85 -20.05 4.44 -3.85
CA GLN A 85 -21.28 4.52 -4.64
C GLN A 85 -21.67 6.00 -4.86
N TYR A 86 -21.33 6.53 -6.05
CA TYR A 86 -21.68 7.87 -6.47
C TYR A 86 -23.20 8.08 -6.39
N GLY A 87 -23.66 8.94 -5.47
CA GLY A 87 -25.04 9.46 -5.44
C GLY A 87 -25.91 9.09 -4.23
N GLN A 88 -25.49 8.21 -3.31
CA GLN A 88 -26.34 7.77 -2.19
C GLN A 88 -25.87 8.20 -0.79
N ASN A 89 -24.58 8.47 -0.60
CA ASN A 89 -24.04 8.68 0.75
C ASN A 89 -23.72 10.16 1.02
N ARG A 90 -24.28 10.69 2.12
CA ARG A 90 -23.76 11.94 2.72
C ARG A 90 -22.26 11.75 2.97
N PHE A 91 -21.44 12.75 2.63
CA PHE A 91 -19.98 12.73 2.78
C PHE A 91 -19.47 12.25 4.15
N THR A 92 -20.31 12.34 5.20
CA THR A 92 -20.01 11.86 6.55
C THR A 92 -19.92 10.33 6.69
N ASN A 93 -20.54 9.55 5.79
CA ASN A 93 -20.61 8.08 5.91
C ASN A 93 -19.64 7.34 4.96
N VAL A 94 -18.87 8.04 4.14
CA VAL A 94 -17.99 7.43 3.11
C VAL A 94 -16.55 7.27 3.56
N VAL A 95 -16.09 8.06 4.55
CA VAL A 95 -14.68 8.06 4.96
C VAL A 95 -14.23 6.70 5.51
N MET A 96 -15.04 6.08 6.38
CA MET A 96 -14.68 4.81 7.00
C MET A 96 -14.69 3.64 6.01
N PRO A 97 -15.71 3.46 5.15
CA PRO A 97 -15.68 2.47 4.08
C PRO A 97 -14.49 2.66 3.13
N MET A 98 -14.22 3.89 2.68
CA MET A 98 -13.07 4.19 1.82
C MET A 98 -11.74 3.79 2.48
N TYR A 99 -11.55 4.18 3.74
CA TYR A 99 -10.36 3.84 4.50
C TYR A 99 -10.17 2.32 4.63
N LEU A 100 -11.24 1.58 4.93
CA LEU A 100 -11.23 0.12 4.98
C LEU A 100 -10.88 -0.51 3.62
N ALA A 101 -11.43 0.01 2.52
CA ALA A 101 -11.15 -0.47 1.18
C ALA A 101 -9.67 -0.24 0.80
N MET A 102 -9.14 0.95 1.09
CA MET A 102 -7.71 1.26 0.91
C MET A 102 -6.81 0.31 1.71
N MET A 103 -7.13 0.07 2.99
CA MET A 103 -6.36 -0.85 3.83
C MET A 103 -6.39 -2.29 3.31
N LYS A 104 -7.54 -2.77 2.82
CA LYS A 104 -7.65 -4.13 2.23
C LYS A 104 -6.80 -4.28 0.97
N ALA A 105 -6.68 -3.20 0.19
CA ALA A 105 -5.87 -3.15 -1.04
C ALA A 105 -4.40 -2.81 -0.81
N ALA A 106 -3.95 -2.70 0.46
CA ALA A 106 -2.57 -2.41 0.79
C ALA A 106 -1.61 -3.48 0.21
N PRO A 107 -0.41 -3.09 -0.28
CA PRO A 107 0.56 -4.02 -0.83
C PRO A 107 0.87 -5.17 0.14
N LYS A 108 0.73 -6.41 -0.33
CA LYS A 108 1.06 -7.59 0.46
C LYS A 108 2.56 -7.91 0.33
N PRO A 109 3.18 -8.48 1.37
CA PRO A 109 4.52 -9.07 1.24
C PRO A 109 4.55 -10.05 0.07
N LYS A 110 5.63 -10.03 -0.71
CA LYS A 110 5.86 -11.04 -1.74
C LYS A 110 6.14 -12.36 -1.01
N GLY A 111 5.26 -13.35 -1.22
CA GLY A 111 5.47 -14.71 -0.74
C GLY A 111 6.62 -15.39 -1.43
#